data_AF-J0X084-F1
#
_entry.id   AF-J0X084-F1
#
_cell.length_a   1.000
_cell.length_b   1.000
_cell.length_c   1.000
_cell.angle_alpha   90.00
_cell.angle_beta   90.00
_cell.angle_gamma   90.00
#
_symmetry.space_group_name_H-M   'P 1'
#
loop_
_entity.id
_entity.type
_entity.pdbx_description
1 polymer ?
#
loop_
_entity_poly.entity_id
_entity_poly.type
_entity_poly.pdbx_seq_one_letter_code
_entity_poly.pdbx_strand_id
1 'polypeptide(L)'
;MSFLTGNISGHYTLEDLMHQFKVTSTFPYGRDITITSLTDDTAAASPGCLYLGHGDGDIPAEIRNAQAQGAYCILFPSSVSKVISQKELQSAATVPVLFGDLNQFDSGRLAYMLAGRPTDTLATFGVVGSQATYASDSLAQLLHLLGNPIGVIDSRRSFSLERELTCTYPLNPIDTEMILSQMLEDGVNTVVLTINDRTFKRGALSQVGLDVCGRTQSRTMADPLPDTDRVGESGEAVQDDGTAEQETAGIQDGNTDTGTAAGPSSDTGAAAVQGAGPNSPQASKRTWSRWIPSYRRSGDNPEIGALKPQLRRSVKDFGAIINDDTHCVAPTDAARQVVQSIVETADIRHEYELYLAAAMAMSAGVRKNNVRSALLLAQEINRRQEGNS
;
A
#
# COMPACT_ATOMS: atom_id res chain seq x y z
N MET A 1 -7.80 -7.27 -28.06
CA MET A 1 -8.94 -6.33 -27.98
C MET A 1 -8.51 -5.21 -27.08
N SER A 2 -8.33 -4.01 -27.65
CA SER A 2 -7.65 -2.87 -27.03
C SER A 2 -8.68 -1.81 -26.63
N PHE A 3 -8.70 -1.44 -25.35
CA PHE A 3 -9.37 -0.24 -24.85
C PHE A 3 -8.56 0.26 -23.64
N LEU A 4 -7.70 1.26 -23.86
CA LEU A 4 -7.06 2.04 -22.80
C LEU A 4 -7.83 3.37 -22.70
N THR A 5 -8.58 3.56 -21.62
CA THR A 5 -9.09 4.89 -21.25
C THR A 5 -8.00 5.63 -20.49
N GLY A 6 -7.34 6.57 -21.17
CA GLY A 6 -6.25 7.40 -20.66
C GLY A 6 -6.64 8.46 -19.64
N ASN A 7 -7.32 8.09 -18.55
CA ASN A 7 -7.79 9.04 -17.53
C ASN A 7 -7.10 8.95 -16.17
N ILE A 8 -6.10 8.07 -16.00
CA ILE A 8 -5.40 7.91 -14.71
C ILE A 8 -3.91 8.22 -14.83
N SER A 9 -3.24 7.81 -15.92
CA SER A 9 -1.82 8.09 -16.14
C SER A 9 -1.56 9.58 -16.34
N GLY A 10 -0.68 10.16 -15.52
CA GLY A 10 -0.22 11.53 -15.70
C GLY A 10 0.66 11.63 -16.95
N HIS A 11 0.34 12.53 -17.87
CA HIS A 11 1.22 12.84 -19.00
C HIS A 11 2.40 13.68 -18.50
N TYR A 12 3.60 13.11 -18.49
CA TYR A 12 4.82 13.82 -18.12
C TYR A 12 5.64 14.12 -19.37
N THR A 13 6.03 15.39 -19.52
CA THR A 13 6.96 15.77 -20.58
C THR A 13 8.40 15.52 -20.17
N LEU A 14 9.31 15.43 -21.13
CA LEU A 14 10.74 15.34 -20.83
C LEU A 14 11.23 16.58 -20.06
N GLU A 15 10.66 17.76 -20.33
CA GLU A 15 10.98 18.97 -19.57
C GLU A 15 10.65 18.82 -18.08
N ASP A 16 9.46 18.29 -17.75
CA ASP A 16 9.05 18.03 -16.37
C ASP A 16 10.04 17.08 -15.67
N LEU A 17 10.44 16.02 -16.37
CA LEU A 17 11.39 15.03 -15.87
C LEU A 17 12.76 15.66 -15.61
N MET A 18 13.26 16.46 -16.55
CA MET A 18 14.54 17.18 -16.42
C MET A 18 14.53 18.12 -15.20
N HIS A 19 13.44 18.86 -14.99
CA HIS A 19 13.30 19.75 -13.85
C HIS A 19 13.19 19.01 -12.51
N GLN A 20 12.38 17.96 -12.45
CA GLN A 20 12.06 17.28 -11.20
C GLN A 20 13.18 16.35 -10.73
N PHE A 21 13.82 15.63 -11.65
CA PHE A 21 14.83 14.61 -11.34
C PHE A 21 16.26 15.07 -11.63
N LYS A 22 16.47 16.35 -11.98
CA LYS A 22 17.78 16.94 -12.29
C LYS A 22 18.53 16.19 -13.40
N VAL A 23 17.77 15.71 -14.37
CA VAL A 23 18.28 14.98 -15.52
C VAL A 23 18.70 15.97 -16.60
N THR A 24 19.79 15.65 -17.29
CA THR A 24 20.33 16.48 -18.39
C THR A 24 20.05 15.82 -19.73
N SER A 25 19.83 16.64 -20.76
CA SER A 25 19.62 16.17 -22.14
C SER A 25 20.81 16.53 -23.01
N THR A 26 21.18 15.62 -23.91
CA THR A 26 22.15 15.90 -24.97
C THR A 26 21.51 16.44 -26.24
N PHE A 27 20.18 16.39 -26.34
CA PHE A 27 19.43 16.86 -27.51
C PHE A 27 18.93 18.29 -27.30
N PRO A 28 19.10 19.19 -28.29
CA PRO A 28 18.64 20.57 -28.19
C PRO A 28 17.12 20.74 -28.39
N TYR A 29 16.41 19.68 -28.80
CA TYR A 29 14.97 19.63 -29.07
C TYR A 29 14.33 18.40 -28.41
N GLY A 30 13.00 18.34 -28.40
CA GLY A 30 12.23 17.20 -27.85
C GLY A 30 11.86 17.31 -26.38
N ARG A 31 11.96 18.50 -25.78
CA ARG A 31 11.55 18.74 -24.38
C ARG A 31 10.05 18.54 -24.15
N ASP A 32 9.26 18.73 -25.20
CA ASP A 32 7.81 18.58 -25.28
C ASP A 32 7.34 17.14 -25.53
N ILE A 33 8.27 16.19 -25.69
CA ILE A 33 7.92 14.77 -25.85
C ILE A 33 7.24 14.28 -24.58
N THR A 34 6.05 13.71 -24.75
CA THR A 34 5.27 13.10 -23.67
C THR A 34 5.66 11.64 -23.51
N ILE A 35 5.94 11.26 -22.26
CA ILE A 35 6.17 9.88 -21.85
C ILE A 35 4.93 9.36 -21.14
N THR A 36 4.52 8.14 -21.49
CA THR A 36 3.32 7.49 -20.95
C THR A 36 3.63 6.18 -20.22
N SER A 37 4.84 5.65 -20.35
CA SER A 37 5.27 4.42 -19.67
C SER A 37 6.76 4.44 -19.35
N LEU A 38 7.18 3.55 -18.46
CA LEU A 38 8.54 3.43 -17.95
C LEU A 38 8.95 1.96 -17.96
N THR A 39 10.18 1.65 -18.36
CA THR A 39 10.72 0.29 -18.24
C THR A 39 12.24 0.30 -18.11
N ASP A 40 12.78 -0.66 -17.39
CA ASP A 40 14.21 -0.98 -17.32
C ASP A 40 14.58 -2.20 -18.19
N ASP A 41 13.64 -2.81 -18.91
CA ASP A 41 13.89 -3.93 -19.83
C ASP A 41 13.67 -3.52 -21.28
N THR A 42 14.72 -3.68 -22.10
CA THR A 42 14.64 -3.42 -23.54
C THR A 42 13.56 -4.25 -24.23
N ALA A 43 13.31 -5.49 -23.80
CA ALA A 43 12.31 -6.35 -24.42
C ALA A 43 10.86 -5.93 -24.08
N ALA A 44 10.67 -5.20 -22.98
CA ALA A 44 9.39 -4.64 -22.56
C ALA A 44 9.16 -3.21 -23.07
N ALA A 45 10.14 -2.62 -23.78
CA ALA A 45 9.98 -1.30 -24.37
C ALA A 45 8.84 -1.27 -25.39
N SER A 46 8.14 -0.14 -25.43
CA SER A 46 6.97 0.08 -26.26
C SER A 46 6.85 1.55 -26.66
N PRO A 47 6.09 1.89 -27.72
CA PRO A 47 5.82 3.27 -28.10
C PRO A 47 5.32 4.12 -26.92
N GLY A 48 5.95 5.28 -26.70
CA GLY A 48 5.64 6.17 -25.58
C GLY A 48 6.40 5.90 -24.29
N CYS A 49 7.29 4.88 -24.26
CA CYS A 49 8.06 4.57 -23.06
C CYS A 49 9.34 5.41 -22.93
N LEU A 50 9.70 5.71 -21.69
CA LEU A 50 11.06 6.03 -21.29
C LEU A 50 11.77 4.72 -20.90
N TYR A 51 12.84 4.40 -21.61
CA TYR A 51 13.70 3.27 -21.25
C TYR A 51 14.80 3.74 -20.27
N LEU A 52 14.94 3.04 -19.15
CA LEU A 52 16.02 3.23 -18.19
C LEU A 52 17.18 2.32 -18.59
N GLY A 53 18.18 2.91 -19.23
CA GLY A 53 19.35 2.19 -19.70
C GLY A 53 20.32 1.89 -18.56
N HIS A 54 20.91 0.71 -18.60
CA HIS A 54 21.91 0.29 -17.62
C HIS A 54 23.25 0.95 -17.91
N GLY A 55 23.61 1.06 -19.19
CA GLY A 55 24.90 1.59 -19.63
C GLY A 55 26.06 0.62 -19.41
N ASP A 56 25.75 -0.64 -19.12
CA ASP A 56 26.71 -1.72 -18.95
C ASP A 56 26.92 -2.43 -20.30
N GLY A 57 28.11 -2.27 -20.91
CA GLY A 57 28.47 -2.94 -22.16
C GLY A 57 28.40 -2.05 -23.40
N ASP A 58 27.82 -2.56 -24.49
CA ASP A 58 27.71 -1.85 -25.78
C ASP A 58 26.53 -0.88 -25.75
N ILE A 59 26.77 0.32 -25.21
CA ILE A 59 25.78 1.40 -25.10
C ILE A 59 25.15 1.74 -26.47
N PRO A 60 25.90 1.89 -27.58
CA PRO A 60 25.30 2.06 -28.90
C PRO A 60 24.32 0.95 -29.31
N ALA A 61 24.61 -0.32 -29.00
CA ALA A 61 23.70 -1.42 -29.29
C ALA A 61 22.46 -1.39 -28.40
N GLU A 62 22.61 -1.06 -27.12
CA GLU A 62 21.49 -0.89 -26.19
C GLU A 62 20.53 0.21 -26.67
N ILE A 63 21.07 1.36 -27.08
CA ILE A 63 20.29 2.46 -27.67
C ILE A 63 19.52 2.00 -28.91
N ARG A 64 20.20 1.31 -29.83
CA ARG A 64 19.58 0.81 -31.06
C ARG A 64 18.47 -0.20 -30.78
N ASN A 65 18.64 -1.05 -29.77
CA ASN A 65 17.62 -2.03 -29.40
C ASN A 65 16.40 -1.34 -28.78
N ALA A 66 16.60 -0.47 -27.79
CA ALA A 66 15.50 0.23 -27.12
C ALA A 66 14.66 1.07 -28.09
N GLN A 67 15.29 1.82 -29.00
CA GLN A 67 14.57 2.60 -30.01
C GLN A 67 13.85 1.70 -31.03
N ALA A 68 14.43 0.55 -31.39
CA ALA A 68 13.80 -0.40 -32.32
C ALA A 68 12.52 -1.02 -31.73
N GLN A 69 12.47 -1.17 -30.40
CA GLN A 69 11.27 -1.57 -29.66
C GLN A 69 10.29 -0.41 -29.42
N GLY A 70 10.63 0.80 -29.87
CA GLY A 70 9.74 1.96 -29.85
C GLY A 70 9.92 2.91 -28.68
N ALA A 71 10.99 2.81 -27.89
CA ALA A 71 11.27 3.78 -26.83
C ALA A 71 11.35 5.20 -27.39
N TYR A 72 10.63 6.15 -26.77
CA TYR A 72 10.60 7.56 -27.19
C TYR A 72 11.76 8.35 -26.60
N CYS A 73 12.33 7.86 -25.50
CA CYS A 73 13.44 8.47 -24.82
C CYS A 73 14.21 7.40 -24.07
N ILE A 74 15.51 7.63 -23.86
CA ILE A 74 16.38 6.75 -23.08
C ILE A 74 17.06 7.58 -21.99
N LEU A 75 17.08 7.08 -20.75
CA LEU A 75 17.78 7.68 -19.63
C LEU A 75 18.91 6.76 -19.16
N PHE A 76 20.13 7.26 -19.20
CA PHE A 76 21.31 6.58 -18.65
C PHE A 76 21.81 7.24 -17.37
N PRO A 77 22.54 6.48 -16.51
CA PRO A 77 23.33 7.06 -15.43
C PRO A 77 24.31 8.13 -15.92
N SER A 78 24.61 9.12 -15.09
CA SER A 78 25.52 10.23 -15.46
C SER A 78 26.95 9.75 -15.75
N SER A 79 27.34 8.58 -15.24
CA SER A 79 28.62 7.93 -15.53
C SER A 79 28.80 7.63 -17.02
N VAL A 80 27.72 7.25 -17.71
CA VAL A 80 27.73 6.88 -19.13
C VAL A 80 28.10 8.07 -20.01
N SER A 81 27.65 9.28 -19.64
CA SER A 81 27.97 10.52 -20.36
C SER A 81 29.48 10.80 -20.45
N LYS A 82 30.29 10.21 -19.56
CA LYS A 82 31.76 10.37 -19.56
C LYS A 82 32.47 9.35 -20.46
N VAL A 83 31.80 8.24 -20.76
CA VAL A 83 32.38 7.11 -21.50
C VAL A 83 32.02 7.19 -22.97
N ILE A 84 30.75 7.50 -23.28
CA ILE A 84 30.28 7.56 -24.66
C ILE A 84 30.72 8.87 -25.33
N SER A 85 31.28 8.76 -26.54
CA SER A 85 31.60 9.95 -27.33
C SER A 85 30.35 10.55 -27.97
N GLN A 86 30.34 11.87 -28.17
CA GLN A 86 29.24 12.57 -28.84
C GLN A 86 28.97 12.00 -30.25
N LYS A 87 30.00 11.53 -30.94
CA LYS A 87 29.90 10.95 -32.28
C LYS A 87 29.20 9.58 -32.26
N GLU A 88 29.51 8.73 -31.29
CA GLU A 88 28.84 7.43 -31.12
C GLU A 88 27.36 7.63 -30.80
N LEU A 89 27.06 8.56 -29.89
CA LEU A 89 25.70 8.90 -29.52
C LEU A 89 24.88 9.38 -30.72
N GLN A 90 25.41 10.33 -31.51
CA GLN A 90 24.76 10.83 -32.73
C GLN A 90 24.59 9.77 -33.82
N SER A 91 25.46 8.75 -33.86
CA SER A 91 25.36 7.67 -34.84
C SER A 91 24.35 6.59 -34.44
N ALA A 92 24.09 6.42 -33.14
CA ALA A 92 23.25 5.36 -32.62
C ALA A 92 21.83 5.81 -32.29
N ALA A 93 21.68 7.03 -31.74
CA ALA A 93 20.43 7.53 -31.19
C ALA A 93 19.66 8.36 -32.22
N THR A 94 18.42 7.95 -32.50
CA THR A 94 17.43 8.76 -33.22
C THR A 94 16.43 9.44 -32.27
N VAL A 95 16.42 9.02 -31.01
CA VAL A 95 15.57 9.52 -29.93
C VAL A 95 16.40 10.26 -28.88
N PRO A 96 15.80 11.17 -28.09
CA PRO A 96 16.51 11.85 -27.01
C PRO A 96 17.17 10.87 -26.04
N VAL A 97 18.44 11.14 -25.74
CA VAL A 97 19.20 10.43 -24.71
C VAL A 97 19.52 11.40 -23.59
N LEU A 98 19.05 11.02 -22.40
CA LEU A 98 19.15 11.75 -21.17
C LEU A 98 20.20 11.11 -20.25
N PHE A 99 20.77 11.93 -19.37
CA PHE A 99 21.75 11.51 -18.39
C PHE A 99 21.38 12.03 -17.00
N GLY A 100 21.26 11.12 -16.05
CA GLY A 100 20.97 11.43 -14.66
C GLY A 100 20.96 10.18 -13.79
N ASP A 101 21.25 10.36 -12.50
CA ASP A 101 21.35 9.26 -11.55
C ASP A 101 20.05 9.14 -10.76
N LEU A 102 19.20 8.21 -11.17
CA LEU A 102 17.99 7.85 -10.42
C LEU A 102 18.34 6.78 -9.40
N ASN A 103 18.15 7.08 -8.11
CA ASN A 103 18.14 6.05 -7.08
C ASN A 103 16.81 5.25 -7.14
N GLN A 104 16.72 4.15 -6.37
CA GLN A 104 15.52 3.30 -6.33
C GLN A 104 14.24 4.04 -5.90
N PHE A 105 14.38 5.06 -5.04
CA PHE A 105 13.26 5.88 -4.61
C PHE A 105 12.78 6.79 -5.75
N ASP A 106 13.70 7.40 -6.49
CA ASP A 106 13.39 8.29 -7.61
C ASP A 106 12.80 7.52 -8.80
N SER A 107 13.31 6.32 -9.11
CA SER A 107 12.72 5.47 -10.14
C SER A 107 11.31 4.99 -9.75
N GLY A 108 11.11 4.58 -8.49
CA GLY A 108 9.78 4.28 -7.96
C GLY A 108 8.85 5.48 -7.99
N ARG A 109 9.33 6.68 -7.65
CA ARG A 109 8.56 7.92 -7.70
C ARG A 109 8.16 8.30 -9.13
N LEU A 110 9.05 8.14 -10.10
CA LEU A 110 8.74 8.36 -11.51
C LEU A 110 7.67 7.37 -11.98
N ALA A 111 7.82 6.09 -11.65
CA ALA A 111 6.83 5.06 -11.97
C ALA A 111 5.46 5.36 -11.33
N TYR A 112 5.42 5.70 -10.04
CA TYR A 112 4.22 6.09 -9.30
C TYR A 112 3.51 7.28 -9.94
N MET A 113 4.25 8.28 -10.41
CA MET A 113 3.66 9.44 -11.08
C MET A 113 3.10 9.10 -12.47
N LEU A 114 3.85 8.33 -13.28
CA LEU A 114 3.40 7.88 -14.61
C LEU A 114 2.20 6.92 -14.51
N ALA A 115 2.17 6.07 -13.49
CA ALA A 115 1.07 5.17 -13.16
C ALA A 115 -0.18 5.91 -12.62
N GLY A 116 -0.15 7.24 -12.48
CA GLY A 116 -1.32 7.97 -11.98
C GLY A 116 -1.56 7.85 -10.49
N ARG A 117 -0.51 7.55 -9.71
CA ARG A 117 -0.52 7.45 -8.26
C ARG A 117 -1.47 6.37 -7.73
N PRO A 118 -1.26 5.09 -8.08
CA PRO A 118 -2.25 4.04 -7.83
C PRO A 118 -2.56 3.87 -6.34
N THR A 119 -1.60 4.12 -5.45
CA THR A 119 -1.76 3.99 -3.99
C THR A 119 -2.46 5.19 -3.33
N ASP A 120 -2.80 6.24 -4.06
CA ASP A 120 -3.68 7.32 -3.57
C ASP A 120 -5.14 6.87 -3.56
N THR A 121 -5.49 5.97 -4.47
CA THR A 121 -6.80 5.36 -4.56
C THR A 121 -6.83 4.02 -3.84
N LEU A 122 -5.92 3.08 -4.14
CA LEU A 122 -5.96 1.70 -3.64
C LEU A 122 -5.81 1.61 -2.11
N ALA A 123 -6.53 0.67 -1.51
CA ALA A 123 -6.41 0.30 -0.10
C ALA A 123 -5.35 -0.78 -0.01
N THR A 124 -4.33 -0.56 0.80
CA THR A 124 -3.16 -1.45 0.82
C THR A 124 -3.06 -2.18 2.15
N PHE A 125 -3.10 -3.50 2.08
CA PHE A 125 -2.89 -4.40 3.21
C PHE A 125 -1.51 -5.04 3.08
N GLY A 126 -0.61 -4.77 4.01
CA GLY A 126 0.72 -5.38 4.06
C GLY A 126 0.77 -6.51 5.08
N VAL A 127 1.17 -7.70 4.66
CA VAL A 127 1.39 -8.84 5.56
C VAL A 127 2.87 -9.20 5.54
N VAL A 128 3.50 -9.22 6.72
CA VAL A 128 4.91 -9.61 6.90
C VAL A 128 5.06 -10.83 7.79
N GLY A 129 6.20 -11.50 7.70
CA GLY A 129 6.57 -12.62 8.58
C GLY A 129 6.66 -13.97 7.86
N SER A 130 7.02 -15.01 8.59
CA SER A 130 7.37 -16.33 8.02
C SER A 130 6.18 -17.07 7.40
N GLN A 131 4.95 -16.74 7.79
CA GLN A 131 3.72 -17.35 7.27
C GLN A 131 2.84 -16.33 6.55
N ALA A 132 3.43 -15.20 6.10
CA ALA A 132 2.69 -14.08 5.50
C ALA A 132 1.81 -14.50 4.32
N THR A 133 2.24 -15.48 3.52
CA THR A 133 1.45 -16.03 2.41
C THR A 133 0.10 -16.58 2.89
N TYR A 134 0.07 -17.41 3.93
CA TYR A 134 -1.19 -18.01 4.41
C TYR A 134 -2.14 -16.96 5.00
N ALA A 135 -1.60 -15.98 5.72
CA ALA A 135 -2.39 -14.87 6.23
C ALA A 135 -2.91 -13.98 5.09
N SER A 136 -2.13 -13.78 4.03
CA SER A 136 -2.52 -13.01 2.85
C SER A 136 -3.63 -13.72 2.05
N ASP A 137 -3.51 -15.02 1.83
CA ASP A 137 -4.54 -15.84 1.17
C ASP A 137 -5.86 -15.81 1.95
N SER A 138 -5.78 -16.01 3.27
CA SER A 138 -6.95 -15.99 4.16
C SER A 138 -7.62 -14.61 4.20
N LEU A 139 -6.82 -13.54 4.26
CA LEU A 139 -7.30 -12.17 4.23
C LEU A 139 -7.94 -11.83 2.88
N ALA A 140 -7.31 -12.23 1.78
CA ALA A 140 -7.82 -11.99 0.44
C ALA A 140 -9.15 -12.70 0.21
N GLN A 141 -9.24 -13.98 0.56
CA GLN A 141 -10.47 -14.76 0.47
C GLN A 141 -11.58 -14.15 1.34
N LEU A 142 -11.25 -13.75 2.57
CA LEU A 142 -12.19 -13.09 3.48
C LEU A 142 -12.74 -11.79 2.88
N LEU A 143 -11.86 -10.90 2.42
CA LEU A 143 -12.25 -9.61 1.84
C LEU A 143 -13.03 -9.78 0.54
N HIS A 144 -12.67 -10.75 -0.30
CA HIS A 144 -13.39 -11.09 -1.52
C HIS A 144 -14.83 -11.56 -1.22
N LEU A 145 -15.01 -12.47 -0.25
CA LEU A 145 -16.33 -12.96 0.14
C LEU A 145 -17.22 -11.88 0.79
N LEU A 146 -16.61 -10.81 1.30
CA LEU A 146 -17.32 -9.62 1.78
C LEU A 146 -17.75 -8.68 0.64
N GLY A 147 -17.45 -9.05 -0.62
CA GLY A 147 -17.82 -8.30 -1.82
C GLY A 147 -16.82 -7.23 -2.24
N ASN A 148 -15.57 -7.27 -1.73
CA ASN A 148 -14.55 -6.30 -2.12
C ASN A 148 -13.80 -6.77 -3.38
N PRO A 149 -13.72 -5.94 -4.43
CA PRO A 149 -12.81 -6.18 -5.56
C PRO A 149 -11.37 -6.16 -5.06
N ILE A 150 -10.68 -7.29 -5.16
CA ILE A 150 -9.37 -7.50 -4.54
C ILE A 150 -8.28 -7.84 -5.55
N GLY A 151 -7.08 -7.33 -5.30
CA GLY A 151 -5.84 -7.76 -5.91
C GLY A 151 -4.92 -8.36 -4.85
N VAL A 152 -4.10 -9.32 -5.25
CA VAL A 152 -3.11 -9.96 -4.38
C VAL A 152 -1.76 -9.92 -5.08
N ILE A 153 -0.72 -9.51 -4.36
CA ILE A 153 0.66 -9.59 -4.80
C ILE A 153 1.44 -10.53 -3.88
N ASP A 154 1.69 -11.74 -4.38
CA ASP A 154 2.54 -12.75 -3.73
C ASP A 154 3.41 -13.44 -4.78
N SER A 155 4.69 -13.68 -4.44
CA SER A 155 5.65 -14.45 -5.24
C SER A 155 5.13 -15.79 -5.80
N ARG A 156 4.16 -16.43 -5.14
CA ARG A 156 3.55 -17.67 -5.62
C ARG A 156 2.63 -17.41 -6.81
N ARG A 157 1.70 -16.46 -6.66
CA ARG A 157 0.71 -16.02 -7.67
C ARG A 157 0.23 -14.63 -7.32
N SER A 158 0.15 -13.77 -8.34
CA SER A 158 -0.52 -12.48 -8.24
C SER A 158 -1.85 -12.52 -8.97
N PHE A 159 -2.86 -11.85 -8.42
CA PHE A 159 -4.18 -11.76 -9.02
C PHE A 159 -4.67 -10.32 -9.02
N SER A 160 -5.34 -9.95 -10.10
CA SER A 160 -6.17 -8.75 -10.20
C SER A 160 -7.60 -9.22 -10.42
N LEU A 161 -8.45 -9.11 -9.40
CA LEU A 161 -9.76 -9.77 -9.36
C LEU A 161 -9.60 -11.29 -9.62
N GLU A 162 -10.21 -11.80 -10.68
CA GLU A 162 -10.14 -13.21 -11.09
C GLU A 162 -8.99 -13.51 -12.07
N ARG A 163 -8.26 -12.48 -12.52
CA ARG A 163 -7.21 -12.62 -13.53
C ARG A 163 -5.86 -12.80 -12.87
N GLU A 164 -5.18 -13.90 -13.19
CA GLU A 164 -3.79 -14.10 -12.78
C GLU A 164 -2.86 -13.13 -13.55
N LEU A 165 -1.93 -12.51 -12.82
CA LEU A 165 -0.93 -11.61 -13.39
C LEU A 165 0.38 -12.35 -13.62
N THR A 166 0.97 -12.15 -14.80
CA THR A 166 2.30 -12.65 -15.11
C THR A 166 3.34 -11.69 -14.54
N CYS A 167 3.93 -12.05 -13.40
CA CYS A 167 4.92 -11.24 -12.70
C CYS A 167 6.29 -11.94 -12.70
N THR A 168 7.36 -11.16 -12.90
CA THR A 168 8.73 -11.65 -12.75
C THR A 168 9.26 -11.26 -11.37
N TYR A 169 9.29 -12.23 -10.45
CA TYR A 169 9.70 -11.98 -9.07
C TYR A 169 11.23 -12.09 -8.85
N PRO A 170 11.77 -11.36 -7.86
CA PRO A 170 11.12 -10.36 -7.02
C PRO A 170 10.89 -9.03 -7.75
N LEU A 171 9.77 -8.35 -7.46
CA LEU A 171 9.36 -7.11 -8.12
C LEU A 171 10.31 -5.95 -7.80
N ASN A 172 10.65 -5.14 -8.80
CA ASN A 172 11.37 -3.88 -8.64
C ASN A 172 10.37 -2.72 -8.37
N PRO A 173 10.84 -1.49 -8.05
CA PRO A 173 9.94 -0.35 -7.83
C PRO A 173 9.05 0.01 -9.03
N ILE A 174 9.51 -0.21 -10.25
CA ILE A 174 8.79 0.15 -11.47
C ILE A 174 7.66 -0.85 -11.73
N ASP A 175 7.99 -2.13 -11.72
CA ASP A 175 7.04 -3.23 -11.87
C ASP A 175 5.93 -3.16 -10.81
N THR A 176 6.30 -2.81 -9.57
CA THR A 176 5.34 -2.67 -8.47
C THR A 176 4.28 -1.61 -8.79
N GLU A 177 4.70 -0.40 -9.20
CA GLU A 177 3.75 0.66 -9.54
C GLU A 177 2.95 0.36 -10.81
N MET A 178 3.54 -0.30 -11.81
CA MET A 178 2.83 -0.73 -13.02
C MET A 178 1.76 -1.79 -12.72
N ILE A 179 2.08 -2.78 -11.89
CA ILE A 179 1.12 -3.81 -11.46
C ILE A 179 0.00 -3.17 -10.64
N LEU A 180 0.30 -2.24 -9.75
CA LEU A 180 -0.73 -1.52 -8.98
C LEU A 180 -1.62 -0.66 -9.88
N SER A 181 -1.05 0.01 -10.90
CA SER A 181 -1.81 0.72 -11.94
C SER A 181 -2.76 -0.23 -12.67
N GLN A 182 -2.26 -1.38 -13.10
CA GLN A 182 -3.05 -2.38 -13.80
C GLN A 182 -4.19 -2.93 -12.93
N MET A 183 -3.94 -3.16 -11.64
CA MET A 183 -4.98 -3.56 -10.69
C MET A 183 -6.05 -2.48 -10.56
N LEU A 184 -5.65 -1.22 -10.42
CA LEU A 184 -6.57 -0.10 -10.34
C LEU A 184 -7.42 0.03 -11.62
N GLU A 185 -6.81 -0.14 -12.80
CA GLU A 185 -7.49 -0.14 -14.09
C GLU A 185 -8.51 -1.28 -14.24
N ASP A 186 -8.19 -2.47 -13.72
CA ASP A 186 -9.12 -3.60 -13.67
C ASP A 186 -10.30 -3.36 -12.71
N GLY A 187 -10.27 -2.29 -11.91
CA GLY A 187 -11.30 -1.95 -10.92
C GLY A 187 -11.07 -2.61 -9.55
N VAL A 188 -9.85 -3.08 -9.27
CA VAL A 188 -9.46 -3.49 -7.93
C VAL A 188 -9.57 -2.29 -7.00
N ASN A 189 -10.18 -2.53 -5.84
CA ASN A 189 -10.23 -1.56 -4.77
C ASN A 189 -9.11 -1.86 -3.77
N THR A 190 -9.07 -3.08 -3.25
CA THR A 190 -8.13 -3.44 -2.19
C THR A 190 -6.99 -4.30 -2.71
N VAL A 191 -5.76 -4.02 -2.33
CA VAL A 191 -4.59 -4.86 -2.64
C VAL A 191 -4.00 -5.44 -1.37
N VAL A 192 -3.80 -6.76 -1.36
CA VAL A 192 -3.05 -7.48 -0.33
C VAL A 192 -1.64 -7.76 -0.83
N LEU A 193 -0.65 -7.30 -0.08
CA LEU A 193 0.77 -7.40 -0.38
C LEU A 193 1.44 -8.37 0.59
N THR A 194 1.94 -9.49 0.08
CA THR A 194 2.83 -10.37 0.86
C THR A 194 4.25 -9.78 0.83
N ILE A 195 4.67 -9.16 1.93
CA ILE A 195 5.93 -8.42 1.97
C ILE A 195 7.06 -9.34 2.48
N ASN A 196 7.89 -9.82 1.54
CA ASN A 196 9.09 -10.62 1.80
C ASN A 196 10.08 -10.53 0.62
N ASP A 197 11.29 -11.06 0.80
CA ASP A 197 12.37 -11.02 -0.21
C ASP A 197 12.08 -11.85 -1.47
N ARG A 198 11.09 -12.75 -1.43
CA ARG A 198 10.66 -13.50 -2.62
C ARG A 198 9.74 -12.69 -3.50
N THR A 199 8.98 -11.76 -2.92
CA THR A 199 7.95 -10.97 -3.61
C THR A 199 8.50 -9.61 -4.04
N PHE A 200 9.28 -8.94 -3.19
CA PHE A 200 9.73 -7.57 -3.45
C PHE A 200 11.25 -7.44 -3.32
N LYS A 201 11.88 -6.69 -4.23
CA LYS A 201 13.26 -6.23 -4.05
C LYS A 201 13.31 -5.13 -2.99
N ARG A 202 14.52 -4.83 -2.51
CA ARG A 202 14.75 -3.66 -1.65
C ARG A 202 14.26 -2.39 -2.36
N GLY A 203 13.59 -1.51 -1.61
CA GLY A 203 13.02 -0.26 -2.13
C GLY A 203 11.83 -0.39 -3.07
N ALA A 204 11.36 -1.60 -3.41
CA ALA A 204 10.26 -1.80 -4.36
C ALA A 204 8.94 -1.16 -3.93
N LEU A 205 8.73 -0.98 -2.62
CA LEU A 205 7.53 -0.40 -2.03
C LEU A 205 7.73 1.07 -1.63
N SER A 206 8.74 1.75 -2.17
CA SER A 206 9.13 3.12 -1.77
C SER A 206 8.05 4.19 -1.88
N GLN A 207 7.04 3.98 -2.74
CA GLN A 207 5.86 4.87 -2.89
C GLN A 207 4.57 4.23 -2.38
N VAL A 208 4.66 3.06 -1.74
CA VAL A 208 3.49 2.31 -1.26
C VAL A 208 3.29 2.58 0.22
N GLY A 209 2.31 3.44 0.51
CA GLY A 209 1.81 3.65 1.88
C GLY A 209 0.78 2.61 2.27
N LEU A 210 1.06 1.88 3.35
CA LEU A 210 0.20 0.82 3.89
C LEU A 210 -0.93 1.39 4.74
N ASP A 211 -2.17 0.98 4.49
CA ASP A 211 -3.32 1.36 5.32
C ASP A 211 -3.49 0.39 6.50
N VAL A 212 -3.29 -0.90 6.26
CA VAL A 212 -3.32 -1.94 7.31
C VAL A 212 -2.06 -2.78 7.20
N CYS A 213 -1.38 -3.02 8.31
CA CYS A 213 -0.18 -3.84 8.32
C CYS A 213 -0.20 -4.85 9.47
N GLY A 214 -0.01 -6.13 9.15
CA GLY A 214 -0.01 -7.23 10.10
C GLY A 214 1.28 -8.04 10.01
N ARG A 215 1.67 -8.66 11.13
CA ARG A 215 2.82 -9.58 11.19
C ARG A 215 2.37 -10.95 11.65
N THR A 216 2.71 -11.98 10.86
CA THR A 216 2.57 -13.36 11.29
C THR A 216 3.63 -13.68 12.34
N GLN A 217 3.25 -14.39 13.40
CA GLN A 217 4.19 -14.82 14.43
C GLN A 217 5.07 -15.95 13.88
N SER A 218 6.35 -15.94 14.24
CA SER A 218 7.19 -17.11 13.97
C SER A 218 6.86 -18.16 15.02
N ARG A 219 6.53 -19.39 14.60
CA ARG A 219 6.27 -20.52 15.53
C ARG A 219 7.51 -20.97 16.31
N THR A 220 8.60 -20.20 16.28
CA THR A 220 9.78 -20.45 17.12
C THR A 220 9.36 -20.20 18.55
N MET A 221 9.53 -21.20 19.43
CA MET A 221 9.21 -21.19 20.88
C MET A 221 9.87 -20.06 21.72
N ALA A 222 10.39 -19.01 21.09
CA ALA A 222 11.10 -17.89 21.73
C ALA A 222 10.34 -16.54 21.64
N ASP A 223 9.27 -16.43 20.87
CA ASP A 223 8.36 -15.27 20.98
C ASP A 223 7.32 -15.59 22.07
N PRO A 224 7.32 -14.91 23.23
CA PRO A 224 6.27 -15.09 24.21
C PRO A 224 4.94 -14.74 23.56
N LEU A 225 3.95 -15.63 23.66
CA LEU A 225 2.57 -15.20 23.48
C LEU A 225 2.34 -14.01 24.41
N PRO A 226 1.68 -12.93 23.96
CA PRO A 226 1.18 -11.95 24.92
C PRO A 226 0.28 -12.70 25.89
N ASP A 227 0.67 -12.73 27.17
CA ASP A 227 -0.08 -13.33 28.27
C ASP A 227 -1.41 -12.59 28.40
N THR A 228 -2.43 -13.04 27.69
CA THR A 228 -3.81 -12.53 27.84
C THR A 228 -4.53 -13.18 29.03
N ASP A 229 -3.89 -14.11 29.74
CA ASP A 229 -4.49 -14.88 30.85
C ASP A 229 -4.38 -14.20 32.23
N ARG A 230 -3.94 -12.93 32.30
CA ARG A 230 -4.05 -12.11 33.53
C ARG A 230 -5.22 -11.14 33.48
N VAL A 231 -6.42 -11.67 33.28
CA VAL A 231 -7.65 -11.09 33.85
C VAL A 231 -8.40 -12.20 34.57
N GLY A 232 -7.74 -12.75 35.58
CA GLY A 232 -8.36 -13.61 36.58
C GLY A 232 -8.81 -12.77 37.76
N GLU A 233 -10.07 -12.97 38.13
CA GLU A 233 -10.55 -12.92 39.50
C GLU A 233 -10.83 -11.51 40.07
N SER A 234 -12.14 -11.21 40.06
CA SER A 234 -12.82 -10.42 41.07
C SER A 234 -12.21 -10.61 42.47
N GLY A 235 -11.42 -9.63 42.90
CA GLY A 235 -10.94 -9.52 44.27
C GLY A 235 -12.10 -9.26 45.22
N GLU A 236 -12.30 -10.21 46.12
CA GLU A 236 -13.18 -10.12 47.28
C GLU A 236 -12.95 -8.84 48.09
N ALA A 237 -14.06 -8.31 48.58
CA ALA A 237 -14.13 -7.18 49.49
C ALA A 237 -13.36 -7.48 50.79
N VAL A 238 -12.35 -6.67 51.08
CA VAL A 238 -11.86 -6.48 52.45
C VAL A 238 -12.56 -5.25 53.01
N GLN A 239 -13.35 -5.50 54.05
CA GLN A 239 -13.93 -4.50 54.93
C GLN A 239 -12.81 -3.73 55.63
N ASP A 240 -12.88 -2.40 55.64
CA ASP A 240 -12.37 -1.61 56.75
C ASP A 240 -13.26 -0.40 57.00
N ASP A 241 -13.50 -0.18 58.28
CA ASP A 241 -14.48 0.68 58.93
C ASP A 241 -13.86 2.05 59.20
N GLY A 242 -14.62 3.14 59.07
CA GLY A 242 -14.07 4.49 59.23
C GLY A 242 -15.01 5.63 58.85
N THR A 243 -15.95 5.88 59.75
CA THR A 243 -16.91 7.00 59.84
C THR A 243 -16.31 8.40 59.65
N ALA A 244 -16.99 9.24 58.85
CA ALA A 244 -17.24 10.66 59.15
C ALA A 244 -18.40 11.20 58.28
N GLU A 245 -19.40 11.74 58.95
CA GLU A 245 -20.65 12.29 58.42
C GLU A 245 -20.51 13.73 57.87
N GLN A 246 -21.61 14.21 57.26
CA GLN A 246 -21.97 15.59 56.85
C GLN A 246 -21.50 16.00 55.43
N GLU A 247 -22.32 16.59 54.56
CA GLU A 247 -23.62 17.24 54.70
C GLU A 247 -24.28 17.38 53.30
N THR A 248 -25.60 17.45 53.29
CA THR A 248 -26.51 17.56 52.13
C THR A 248 -26.65 18.99 51.60
N ALA A 249 -26.74 19.16 50.27
CA ALA A 249 -27.66 20.07 49.55
C ALA A 249 -27.44 19.85 48.03
N GLY A 250 -28.44 19.45 47.22
CA GLY A 250 -29.54 20.30 46.74
C GLY A 250 -28.97 21.32 45.74
N ILE A 251 -29.19 21.21 44.43
CA ILE A 251 -30.28 21.92 43.72
C ILE A 251 -30.42 21.35 42.29
N GLN A 252 -31.68 21.13 41.91
CA GLN A 252 -32.21 20.87 40.57
C GLN A 252 -32.46 22.18 39.79
N ASP A 253 -32.78 22.01 38.51
CA ASP A 253 -33.41 22.92 37.54
C ASP A 253 -32.43 23.37 36.45
N GLY A 254 -32.59 23.03 35.17
CA GLY A 254 -33.83 22.82 34.42
C GLY A 254 -34.15 24.11 33.68
N ASN A 255 -33.81 24.21 32.40
CA ASN A 255 -34.64 24.95 31.46
C ASN A 255 -34.38 24.57 30.00
N THR A 256 -35.50 24.44 29.30
CA THR A 256 -35.70 24.14 27.89
C THR A 256 -35.78 25.42 27.05
N ASP A 257 -35.68 25.19 25.74
CA ASP A 257 -36.46 25.83 24.67
C ASP A 257 -35.88 26.93 23.74
N THR A 258 -35.94 26.53 22.46
CA THR A 258 -36.39 27.27 21.26
C THR A 258 -35.49 28.35 20.66
N GLY A 259 -35.02 28.16 19.42
CA GLY A 259 -35.63 28.73 18.20
C GLY A 259 -34.72 29.88 17.71
N THR A 260 -34.51 30.26 16.46
CA THR A 260 -35.13 30.02 15.14
C THR A 260 -34.12 30.55 14.09
N ALA A 261 -34.31 30.16 12.83
CA ALA A 261 -33.55 30.45 11.62
C ALA A 261 -33.12 31.91 11.32
N ALA A 262 -32.01 32.06 10.57
CA ALA A 262 -31.90 32.89 9.35
C ALA A 262 -30.51 32.72 8.67
N GLY A 263 -30.50 32.40 7.37
CA GLY A 263 -29.31 32.57 6.50
C GLY A 263 -29.26 33.98 5.88
N PRO A 264 -28.65 34.13 4.69
CA PRO A 264 -27.21 34.14 4.43
C PRO A 264 -26.75 35.54 3.98
N SER A 265 -25.45 35.86 4.10
CA SER A 265 -24.87 37.04 3.45
C SER A 265 -23.60 36.69 2.70
N SER A 266 -23.70 36.81 1.38
CA SER A 266 -22.59 36.98 0.44
C SER A 266 -21.85 38.28 0.73
N ASP A 267 -20.52 38.26 0.64
CA ASP A 267 -19.82 39.37 0.00
C ASP A 267 -18.45 38.98 -0.57
N THR A 268 -18.17 39.63 -1.68
CA THR A 268 -17.10 39.37 -2.65
C THR A 268 -15.82 40.13 -2.32
N GLY A 269 -14.68 39.46 -2.47
CA GLY A 269 -13.45 40.02 -3.07
C GLY A 269 -12.53 40.91 -2.21
N ALA A 270 -11.33 40.39 -1.90
CA ALA A 270 -10.07 41.14 -2.03
C ALA A 270 -8.86 40.20 -1.99
N ALA A 271 -8.02 40.30 -3.01
CA ALA A 271 -6.74 39.63 -3.11
C ALA A 271 -5.74 40.19 -2.08
N ALA A 272 -5.01 39.30 -1.41
CA ALA A 272 -3.76 39.63 -0.73
C ALA A 272 -2.79 38.46 -0.88
N VAL A 273 -1.77 38.69 -1.70
CA VAL A 273 -0.56 37.88 -1.84
C VAL A 273 0.21 37.93 -0.52
N GLN A 274 0.42 36.78 0.13
CA GLN A 274 1.51 36.62 1.10
C GLN A 274 2.13 35.23 0.94
N GLY A 275 3.45 35.22 0.69
CA GLY A 275 4.25 34.02 0.55
C GLY A 275 4.37 33.26 1.86
N ALA A 276 4.36 31.93 1.74
CA ALA A 276 4.74 31.01 2.80
C ALA A 276 5.71 29.97 2.21
N GLY A 277 6.77 29.69 2.98
CA GLY A 277 7.93 28.86 2.62
C GLY A 277 7.62 27.37 2.40
N PRO A 278 8.65 26.50 2.43
CA PRO A 278 8.59 25.17 1.83
C PRO A 278 7.69 24.26 2.65
N ASN A 279 6.43 24.12 2.22
CA ASN A 279 5.52 23.12 2.75
C ASN A 279 6.05 21.74 2.34
N SER A 280 6.38 20.93 3.36
CA SER A 280 6.35 19.48 3.26
C SER A 280 5.03 19.06 2.61
N PRO A 281 5.03 18.11 1.66
CA PRO A 281 3.79 17.68 1.00
C PRO A 281 2.87 17.08 2.05
N GLN A 282 1.83 17.84 2.39
CA GLN A 282 0.77 17.44 3.30
C GLN A 282 0.02 16.30 2.62
N ALA A 283 0.02 15.12 3.25
CA ALA A 283 -0.66 13.93 2.74
C ALA A 283 -2.10 14.29 2.36
N SER A 284 -2.42 14.18 1.07
CA SER A 284 -3.79 14.30 0.59
C SER A 284 -4.65 13.29 1.37
N LYS A 285 -5.75 13.77 1.95
CA LYS A 285 -6.72 12.88 2.60
C LYS A 285 -7.22 11.87 1.56
N ARG A 286 -6.76 10.61 1.68
CA ARG A 286 -7.14 9.50 0.80
C ARG A 286 -8.65 9.34 0.77
N THR A 287 -9.24 9.25 -0.41
CA THR A 287 -10.70 9.29 -0.67
C THR A 287 -11.50 8.14 -0.05
N TRP A 288 -10.84 7.06 0.41
CA TRP A 288 -11.48 5.92 1.06
C TRP A 288 -11.54 5.97 2.58
N SER A 289 -11.16 7.12 3.15
CA SER A 289 -11.53 7.51 4.52
C SER A 289 -13.05 7.54 4.78
N ARG A 290 -13.90 7.22 3.78
CA ARG A 290 -15.34 6.93 3.94
C ARG A 290 -15.65 5.50 4.43
N TRP A 291 -14.77 4.52 4.23
CA TRP A 291 -14.98 3.11 4.64
C TRP A 291 -14.34 2.75 5.96
N ILE A 292 -13.35 3.52 6.39
CA ILE A 292 -12.77 3.44 7.73
C ILE A 292 -13.57 4.45 8.54
N PRO A 293 -14.56 4.06 9.36
CA PRO A 293 -15.07 4.97 10.36
C PRO A 293 -13.87 5.45 11.17
N SER A 294 -13.91 6.68 11.65
CA SER A 294 -13.01 7.15 12.72
C SER A 294 -13.26 6.32 13.98
N TYR A 295 -12.91 5.04 13.93
CA TYR A 295 -12.86 4.16 15.06
C TYR A 295 -11.87 4.82 16.00
N ARG A 296 -12.32 5.06 17.24
CA ARG A 296 -11.44 5.47 18.32
C ARG A 296 -10.19 4.61 18.19
N ARG A 297 -9.06 5.28 17.91
CA ARG A 297 -7.71 4.83 18.23
C ARG A 297 -7.87 4.00 19.50
N SER A 298 -7.82 2.66 19.38
CA SER A 298 -8.05 1.78 20.54
C SER A 298 -7.10 2.30 21.60
N GLY A 299 -7.66 2.88 22.66
CA GLY A 299 -6.92 3.70 23.60
C GLY A 299 -5.71 2.93 24.07
N ASP A 300 -4.55 3.57 23.99
CA ASP A 300 -3.32 3.25 24.71
C ASP A 300 -3.16 1.78 25.10
N ASN A 301 -3.22 0.86 24.13
CA ASN A 301 -2.84 -0.52 24.38
C ASN A 301 -1.31 -0.61 24.20
N PRO A 302 -0.52 -0.79 25.27
CA PRO A 302 0.94 -0.76 25.21
C PRO A 302 1.52 -1.77 24.21
N GLU A 303 0.81 -2.87 23.93
CA GLU A 303 1.20 -3.87 22.94
C GLU A 303 1.13 -3.35 21.50
N ILE A 304 0.16 -2.49 21.16
CA ILE A 304 0.05 -1.85 19.84
C ILE A 304 1.16 -0.81 19.63
N GLY A 305 1.56 -0.12 20.71
CA GLY A 305 2.68 0.82 20.72
C GLY A 305 4.02 0.16 20.36
N ALA A 306 4.24 -1.07 20.82
CA ALA A 306 5.44 -1.85 20.48
C ALA A 306 5.39 -2.48 19.07
N LEU A 307 4.19 -2.79 18.58
CA LEU A 307 3.99 -3.44 17.28
C LEU A 307 4.38 -2.55 16.09
N LYS A 308 3.98 -1.28 16.10
CA LYS A 308 4.23 -0.36 14.98
C LYS A 308 5.72 -0.15 14.68
N PRO A 309 6.61 0.07 15.68
CA PRO A 309 8.05 0.07 15.46
C PRO A 309 8.60 -1.25 14.90
N GLN A 310 8.06 -2.40 15.33
CA GLN A 310 8.50 -3.71 14.80
C GLN A 310 8.11 -3.88 13.33
N LEU A 311 6.87 -3.56 12.97
CA LEU A 311 6.39 -3.59 11.59
C LEU A 311 7.20 -2.63 10.70
N ARG A 312 7.46 -1.40 11.18
CA ARG A 312 8.32 -0.44 10.49
C ARG A 312 9.71 -1.02 10.20
N ARG A 313 10.30 -1.79 11.13
CA ARG A 313 11.57 -2.49 10.87
C ARG A 313 11.42 -3.59 9.83
N SER A 314 10.36 -4.40 9.92
CA SER A 314 10.12 -5.52 9.00
C SER A 314 9.89 -5.08 7.55
N VAL A 315 9.29 -3.91 7.32
CA VAL A 315 9.04 -3.40 5.96
C VAL A 315 10.10 -2.41 5.45
N LYS A 316 11.03 -1.98 6.33
CA LYS A 316 12.00 -0.91 6.04
C LYS A 316 12.82 -1.18 4.78
N ASP A 317 13.33 -2.40 4.65
CA ASP A 317 14.23 -2.78 3.56
C ASP A 317 13.51 -2.75 2.20
N PHE A 318 12.21 -3.03 2.19
CA PHE A 318 11.35 -2.95 0.99
C PHE A 318 10.89 -1.52 0.68
N GLY A 319 10.99 -0.59 1.65
CA GLY A 319 10.64 0.81 1.48
C GLY A 319 9.18 1.18 1.72
N ALA A 320 8.34 0.24 2.17
CA ALA A 320 6.91 0.52 2.41
C ALA A 320 6.71 1.56 3.52
N ILE A 321 5.75 2.45 3.32
CA ILE A 321 5.52 3.59 4.22
C ILE A 321 4.43 3.22 5.23
N ILE A 322 4.78 3.24 6.53
CA ILE A 322 3.84 3.08 7.65
C ILE A 322 3.66 4.45 8.32
N ASN A 323 2.54 5.09 8.02
CA ASN A 323 2.14 6.40 8.51
C ASN A 323 1.53 6.34 9.91
N ASP A 324 1.11 7.49 10.43
CA ASP A 324 0.42 7.55 11.70
C ASP A 324 -1.00 7.01 11.69
N ASP A 325 -1.62 7.04 10.52
CA ASP A 325 -2.96 6.49 10.26
C ASP A 325 -2.93 5.00 9.85
N THR A 326 -1.75 4.39 9.68
CA THR A 326 -1.64 2.96 9.37
C THR A 326 -2.10 2.13 10.56
N HIS A 327 -3.08 1.25 10.33
CA HIS A 327 -3.54 0.28 11.30
C HIS A 327 -2.53 -0.86 11.43
N CYS A 328 -1.72 -0.82 12.48
CA CYS A 328 -0.82 -1.92 12.84
C CYS A 328 -1.56 -2.96 13.67
N VAL A 329 -1.67 -4.19 13.16
CA VAL A 329 -2.59 -5.20 13.69
C VAL A 329 -1.86 -6.46 14.12
N ALA A 330 -2.21 -6.93 15.32
CA ALA A 330 -1.92 -8.26 15.81
C ALA A 330 -3.24 -9.04 16.00
N PRO A 331 -3.20 -10.38 16.10
CA PRO A 331 -4.38 -11.17 16.44
C PRO A 331 -5.05 -10.65 17.73
N THR A 332 -6.34 -10.36 17.67
CA THR A 332 -7.12 -9.86 18.81
C THR A 332 -8.03 -10.94 19.38
N ASP A 333 -8.44 -10.82 20.65
CA ASP A 333 -9.38 -11.78 21.27
C ASP A 333 -10.71 -11.83 20.54
N ALA A 334 -11.19 -10.69 20.04
CA ALA A 334 -12.40 -10.65 19.23
C ALA A 334 -12.26 -11.48 17.94
N ALA A 335 -11.10 -11.40 17.27
CA ALA A 335 -10.81 -12.21 16.09
C ALA A 335 -10.68 -13.70 16.44
N ARG A 336 -9.98 -14.03 17.53
CA ARG A 336 -9.84 -15.41 18.03
C ARG A 336 -11.20 -16.03 18.32
N GLN A 337 -12.07 -15.33 19.06
CA GLN A 337 -13.43 -15.80 19.37
C GLN A 337 -14.25 -16.06 18.11
N VAL A 338 -14.15 -15.21 17.08
CA VAL A 338 -14.88 -15.45 15.82
C VAL A 338 -14.39 -16.72 15.16
N VAL A 339 -13.08 -16.85 14.98
CA VAL A 339 -12.48 -18.01 14.30
C VAL A 339 -12.77 -19.29 15.09
N GLN A 340 -12.53 -19.32 16.41
CA GLN A 340 -12.81 -20.47 17.27
C GLN A 340 -14.29 -20.88 17.29
N SER A 341 -15.22 -19.94 17.10
CA SER A 341 -16.65 -20.25 17.04
C SER A 341 -17.11 -20.93 15.74
N ILE A 342 -16.22 -21.00 14.76
CA ILE A 342 -16.47 -21.56 13.42
C ILE A 342 -15.62 -22.81 13.18
N VAL A 343 -14.38 -22.77 13.64
CA VAL A 343 -13.43 -23.87 13.54
C VAL A 343 -13.90 -24.99 14.46
N GLU A 344 -14.58 -25.98 13.89
CA GLU A 344 -14.74 -27.29 14.53
C GLU A 344 -13.34 -27.83 14.85
N THR A 345 -13.21 -28.51 16.00
CA THR A 345 -11.99 -29.00 16.65
C THR A 345 -11.14 -29.95 15.78
N ALA A 346 -10.65 -29.46 14.65
CA ALA A 346 -9.84 -30.16 13.68
C ALA A 346 -8.64 -29.28 13.30
N ASP A 347 -7.48 -29.92 13.25
CA ASP A 347 -6.13 -29.39 13.08
C ASP A 347 -5.99 -28.41 11.90
N ILE A 348 -6.33 -27.12 12.11
CA ILE A 348 -6.03 -26.08 11.14
C ILE A 348 -4.54 -25.78 11.23
N ARG A 349 -3.81 -26.40 10.31
CA ARG A 349 -2.53 -25.90 9.83
C ARG A 349 -2.77 -24.44 9.43
N HIS A 350 -2.28 -23.49 10.23
CA HIS A 350 -2.38 -22.02 10.05
C HIS A 350 -3.53 -21.26 10.77
N GLU A 351 -3.98 -21.73 11.93
CA GLU A 351 -5.01 -21.04 12.74
C GLU A 351 -4.63 -19.59 13.13
N TYR A 352 -3.36 -19.35 13.49
CA TYR A 352 -2.87 -18.02 13.87
C TYR A 352 -2.95 -17.01 12.72
N GLU A 353 -2.69 -17.45 11.50
CA GLU A 353 -2.79 -16.64 10.30
C GLU A 353 -4.25 -16.26 9.99
N LEU A 354 -5.19 -17.17 10.28
CA LEU A 354 -6.63 -16.89 10.20
C LEU A 354 -7.06 -15.84 11.24
N TYR A 355 -6.53 -15.92 12.47
CA TYR A 355 -6.76 -14.90 13.49
C TYR A 355 -6.24 -13.53 13.06
N LEU A 356 -5.05 -13.49 12.46
CA LEU A 356 -4.47 -12.25 11.94
C LEU A 356 -5.32 -11.68 10.80
N ALA A 357 -5.71 -12.49 9.83
CA ALA A 357 -6.56 -12.08 8.71
C ALA A 357 -7.91 -11.50 9.20
N ALA A 358 -8.57 -12.18 10.14
CA ALA A 358 -9.80 -11.70 10.75
C ALA A 358 -9.59 -10.38 11.51
N ALA A 359 -8.50 -10.25 12.27
CA ALA A 359 -8.17 -9.02 12.98
C ALA A 359 -7.91 -7.85 12.02
N MET A 360 -7.19 -8.10 10.91
CA MET A 360 -6.91 -7.10 9.88
C MET A 360 -8.20 -6.62 9.21
N ALA A 361 -9.09 -7.54 8.83
CA ALA A 361 -10.40 -7.17 8.27
C ALA A 361 -11.25 -6.36 9.26
N MET A 362 -11.29 -6.75 10.55
CA MET A 362 -12.01 -5.98 11.57
C MET A 362 -11.41 -4.59 11.80
N SER A 363 -10.08 -4.47 11.74
CA SER A 363 -9.38 -3.18 11.88
C SER A 363 -9.71 -2.21 10.74
N ALA A 364 -10.00 -2.75 9.55
CA ALA A 364 -10.46 -2.00 8.39
C ALA A 364 -11.97 -1.64 8.44
N GLY A 365 -12.65 -1.95 9.55
CA GLY A 365 -14.06 -1.59 9.77
C GLY A 365 -15.07 -2.70 9.46
N VAL A 366 -14.63 -3.92 9.11
CA VAL A 366 -15.55 -5.04 8.88
C VAL A 366 -16.15 -5.52 10.21
N ARG A 367 -17.48 -5.64 10.28
CA ARG A 367 -18.18 -6.07 11.48
C ARG A 367 -17.88 -7.54 11.82
N LYS A 368 -17.76 -7.85 13.12
CA LYS A 368 -17.54 -9.20 13.68
C LYS A 368 -18.43 -10.27 13.04
N ASN A 369 -19.73 -9.98 12.91
CA ASN A 369 -20.70 -10.92 12.35
C ASN A 369 -20.47 -11.18 10.86
N ASN A 370 -20.06 -10.15 10.10
CA ASN A 370 -19.76 -10.30 8.66
C ASN A 370 -18.49 -11.12 8.46
N VAL A 371 -17.45 -10.87 9.26
CA VAL A 371 -16.23 -11.70 9.26
C VAL A 371 -16.60 -13.16 9.55
N ARG A 372 -17.46 -13.40 10.55
CA ARG A 372 -17.93 -14.75 10.87
C ARG A 372 -18.62 -15.43 9.68
N SER A 373 -19.60 -14.75 9.06
CA SER A 373 -20.35 -15.29 7.92
C SER A 373 -19.45 -15.59 6.72
N ALA A 374 -18.49 -14.71 6.42
CA ALA A 374 -17.56 -14.90 5.32
C ALA A 374 -16.59 -16.07 5.57
N LEU A 375 -16.08 -16.24 6.80
CA LEU A 375 -15.24 -17.38 7.16
C LEU A 375 -16.00 -18.72 7.07
N LEU A 376 -17.27 -18.77 7.49
CA LEU A 376 -18.12 -19.96 7.33
C LEU A 376 -18.29 -20.32 5.85
N LEU A 377 -18.51 -19.32 4.99
CA LEU A 377 -18.64 -19.53 3.55
C LEU A 377 -17.33 -20.00 2.92
N ALA A 378 -16.18 -19.43 3.34
CA ALA A 378 -14.86 -19.85 2.89
C ALA A 378 -14.60 -21.33 3.18
N GLN A 379 -14.89 -21.77 4.42
CA GLN A 379 -14.76 -23.18 4.81
C GLN A 379 -15.66 -24.10 4.00
N GLU A 380 -16.91 -23.71 3.75
CA GLU A 380 -17.84 -24.50 2.95
C GLU A 380 -17.39 -24.63 1.49
N ILE A 381 -16.85 -23.55 0.90
CA ILE A 381 -16.27 -23.58 -0.45
C ILE A 381 -15.07 -24.53 -0.50
N ASN A 382 -14.14 -24.41 0.45
CA ASN A 382 -12.94 -25.25 0.51
C ASN A 382 -13.32 -26.73 0.70
N ARG A 383 -14.28 -27.04 1.59
CA ARG A 383 -14.79 -28.39 1.82
C ARG A 383 -15.39 -29.00 0.54
N ARG A 384 -16.12 -28.21 -0.24
CA ARG A 384 -16.68 -28.66 -1.53
C ARG A 384 -15.60 -28.91 -2.59
N GLN A 385 -14.52 -28.14 -2.59
CA GLN A 385 -13.41 -28.35 -3.52
C GLN A 385 -12.61 -29.62 -3.17
N GLU A 386 -12.40 -29.88 -1.88
CA GLU A 386 -11.71 -31.09 -1.39
C GLU A 386 -12.54 -32.37 -1.59
N GLY A 387 -13.88 -32.31 -1.43
CA GLY A 387 -14.76 -33.46 -1.66
C GLY A 387 -15.01 -33.81 -3.13
N ASN A 388 -14.51 -32.99 -4.06
CA ASN A 388 -14.70 -33.14 -5.51
C ASN A 388 -13.38 -33.37 -6.28
N SER A 389 -12.29 -33.59 -5.54
CA SER A 389 -10.97 -34.06 -6.02
C SER A 389 -10.77 -35.52 -5.62
#